data_AF-A0A5N4WVN1-F1
#
_entry.id   AF-A0A5N4WVN1-F1
#
_cell.length_a   1.000
_cell.length_b   1.000
_cell.length_c   1.000
_cell.angle_alpha   90.00
_cell.angle_beta   90.00
_cell.angle_gamma   90.00
#
_symmetry.space_group_name_H-M   'P 1'
#
loop_
_entity.id
_entity.type
_entity.pdbx_description
1 polymer ?
#
loop_
_entity_poly.entity_id
_entity_poly.type
_entity_poly.pdbx_seq_one_letter_code
_entity_poly.pdbx_strand_id
1 'polypeptide(L)'
;MGWLDEYKIFASNFISQKMSAKKMIDDEVSVLRSKIENYTAAQIFEGNLEAYNIYNTSSKNNFNLAIFFELLFIAVLIGAGIFTYASFEKYQSLETLMNTQSIIFFIVSKIFMTGIVVALCTYFIKRSSQHRKMAQIEQSTALELKAMGPYLKGVSDEKIEEVKLSLISKYFGVTRVENEDFHINEALLNNLKAASEILKASSEAAKSVADVAKK
;
A
#
# COMPACT_ATOMS: atom_id res chain seq x y z
N MET A 1 -36.40 -82.44 -2.41
CA MET A 1 -35.67 -81.53 -1.51
C MET A 1 -34.66 -80.61 -2.22
N GLY A 2 -34.17 -80.91 -3.43
CA GLY A 2 -33.09 -80.12 -4.08
C GLY A 2 -33.41 -78.68 -4.52
N TRP A 3 -34.65 -78.35 -4.87
CA TRP A 3 -35.01 -77.00 -5.35
C TRP A 3 -34.88 -75.89 -4.27
N LEU A 4 -35.08 -76.23 -3.00
CA LEU A 4 -34.92 -75.28 -1.89
C LEU A 4 -33.46 -74.91 -1.64
N ASP A 5 -32.54 -75.86 -1.83
CA ASP A 5 -31.10 -75.63 -1.69
C ASP A 5 -30.56 -74.81 -2.87
N GLU A 6 -31.01 -75.11 -4.10
CA GLU A 6 -30.70 -74.29 -5.28
C GLU A 6 -31.22 -72.85 -5.13
N TYR A 7 -32.43 -72.67 -4.61
CA TYR A 7 -32.98 -71.34 -4.34
C TYR A 7 -32.18 -70.58 -3.29
N LYS A 8 -31.72 -71.24 -2.21
CA LYS A 8 -30.83 -70.63 -1.21
C LYS A 8 -29.49 -70.20 -1.80
N ILE A 9 -28.88 -71.03 -2.64
CA ILE A 9 -27.61 -70.73 -3.31
C ILE A 9 -27.78 -69.54 -4.26
N PHE A 10 -28.87 -69.52 -5.04
CA PHE A 10 -29.19 -68.39 -5.91
C PHE A 10 -29.42 -67.10 -5.11
N ALA A 11 -30.21 -67.16 -4.05
CA ALA A 11 -30.47 -66.01 -3.19
C ALA A 11 -29.20 -65.46 -2.53
N SER A 12 -28.30 -66.32 -2.03
CA SER A 12 -27.05 -65.87 -1.42
C SER A 12 -26.08 -65.27 -2.45
N ASN A 13 -26.00 -65.84 -3.65
CA ASN A 13 -25.21 -65.30 -4.75
C ASN A 13 -25.75 -63.95 -5.22
N PHE A 14 -27.07 -63.81 -5.34
CA PHE A 14 -27.71 -62.54 -5.70
C PHE A 14 -27.46 -61.46 -4.64
N ILE A 15 -27.58 -61.80 -3.35
CA ILE A 15 -27.27 -60.89 -2.23
C ILE A 15 -25.79 -60.50 -2.25
N SER A 16 -24.89 -61.45 -2.49
CA SER A 16 -23.44 -61.20 -2.55
C SER A 16 -23.06 -60.31 -3.72
N GLN A 17 -23.64 -60.52 -4.91
CA GLN A 17 -23.45 -59.64 -6.07
C GLN A 17 -23.96 -58.23 -5.78
N LYS A 18 -25.16 -58.09 -5.19
CA LYS A 18 -25.70 -56.78 -4.81
C LYS A 18 -24.82 -56.06 -3.80
N MET A 19 -24.25 -56.78 -2.83
CA MET A 19 -23.37 -56.22 -1.80
C MET A 19 -22.01 -55.80 -2.39
N SER A 20 -21.45 -56.60 -3.31
CA SER A 20 -20.23 -56.25 -4.06
C SER A 20 -20.42 -55.04 -4.95
N ALA A 21 -21.54 -54.96 -5.69
CA ALA A 21 -21.86 -53.82 -6.53
C ALA A 21 -22.05 -52.54 -5.69
N LYS A 22 -22.72 -52.64 -4.54
CA LYS A 22 -22.85 -51.53 -3.60
C LYS A 22 -21.48 -51.05 -3.10
N LYS A 23 -20.60 -51.98 -2.72
CA LYS A 23 -19.25 -51.64 -2.25
C LYS A 23 -18.43 -50.93 -3.35
N MET A 24 -18.49 -51.40 -4.59
CA MET A 24 -17.82 -50.74 -5.72
C MET A 24 -18.35 -49.31 -5.94
N ILE A 25 -19.66 -49.12 -5.88
CA ILE A 25 -20.27 -47.79 -5.98
C ILE A 25 -19.83 -46.89 -4.82
N ASP A 26 -19.82 -47.39 -3.59
CA ASP A 26 -19.40 -46.62 -2.40
C ASP A 26 -17.90 -46.23 -2.50
N ASP A 27 -17.04 -47.15 -2.94
CA ASP A 27 -15.61 -46.87 -3.16
C ASP A 27 -15.41 -45.82 -4.27
N GLU A 28 -16.12 -45.92 -5.39
CA GLU A 28 -16.01 -44.96 -6.50
C GLU A 28 -16.58 -43.57 -6.13
N VAL A 29 -17.68 -43.53 -5.37
CA VAL A 29 -18.22 -42.29 -4.79
C VAL A 29 -17.20 -41.66 -3.83
N SER A 30 -16.47 -42.45 -3.04
CA SER A 30 -15.43 -41.92 -2.14
C SER A 30 -14.25 -41.30 -2.89
N VAL A 31 -13.81 -41.94 -3.98
CA VAL A 31 -12.74 -41.43 -4.85
C VAL A 31 -13.17 -40.14 -5.55
N LEU A 32 -14.41 -40.09 -6.06
CA LEU A 32 -14.97 -38.90 -6.68
C LEU A 32 -15.08 -37.74 -5.70
N ARG A 33 -15.51 -38.00 -4.45
CA ARG A 33 -15.52 -36.98 -3.38
C ARG A 33 -14.12 -36.41 -3.13
N SER A 34 -13.11 -37.27 -3.00
CA SER A 34 -11.72 -36.83 -2.80
C SER A 34 -11.19 -35.99 -3.97
N LYS A 35 -11.52 -36.35 -5.22
CA LYS A 35 -11.14 -35.56 -6.40
C LYS A 35 -11.82 -34.19 -6.43
N ILE A 36 -13.12 -34.13 -6.12
CA ILE A 36 -13.87 -32.87 -6.06
C ILE A 36 -13.31 -31.95 -4.98
N GLU A 37 -13.00 -32.50 -3.81
CA GLU A 37 -12.39 -31.75 -2.70
C GLU A 37 -11.01 -31.17 -3.10
N ASN A 38 -10.15 -31.98 -3.74
CA ASN A 38 -8.87 -31.51 -4.27
C ASN A 38 -9.02 -30.42 -5.34
N TYR A 39 -10.00 -30.57 -6.24
CA TYR A 39 -10.26 -29.57 -7.29
C TYR A 39 -10.78 -28.25 -6.72
N THR A 40 -11.67 -28.33 -5.73
CA THR A 40 -12.23 -27.16 -5.03
C THR A 40 -11.14 -26.43 -4.26
N ALA A 41 -10.27 -27.16 -3.56
CA ALA A 41 -9.10 -26.60 -2.89
C ALA A 41 -8.13 -25.92 -3.87
N ALA A 42 -7.89 -26.52 -5.04
CA ALA A 42 -7.05 -25.93 -6.08
C ALA A 42 -7.65 -24.63 -6.64
N GLN A 43 -8.96 -24.61 -6.91
CA GLN A 43 -9.65 -23.43 -7.42
C GLN A 43 -9.66 -22.27 -6.42
N ILE A 44 -9.86 -22.55 -5.12
CA ILE A 44 -9.77 -21.53 -4.06
C ILE A 44 -8.34 -20.97 -3.96
N PHE A 45 -7.34 -21.84 -4.11
CA PHE A 45 -5.94 -21.42 -4.08
C PHE A 45 -5.58 -20.55 -5.28
N GLU A 46 -6.06 -20.90 -6.47
CA GLU A 46 -5.86 -20.13 -7.71
C GLU A 46 -6.53 -18.75 -7.62
N GLY A 47 -7.79 -18.67 -7.18
CA GLY A 47 -8.48 -17.39 -7.00
C GLY A 47 -7.81 -16.47 -5.97
N ASN A 48 -7.30 -17.03 -4.86
CA ASN A 48 -6.52 -16.27 -3.87
C ASN A 48 -5.17 -15.79 -4.45
N LEU A 49 -4.58 -16.56 -5.37
CA LEU A 49 -3.32 -16.20 -6.03
C LEU A 49 -3.51 -15.04 -7.03
N GLU A 50 -4.61 -15.04 -7.77
CA GLU A 50 -4.97 -13.91 -8.64
C GLU A 50 -5.20 -12.64 -7.83
N ALA A 51 -6.00 -12.71 -6.76
CA ALA A 51 -6.22 -11.59 -5.86
C ALA A 51 -4.91 -11.07 -5.25
N TYR A 52 -4.03 -11.97 -4.81
CA TYR A 52 -2.68 -11.63 -4.36
C TYR A 52 -1.89 -10.86 -5.42
N ASN A 53 -1.89 -11.33 -6.66
CA ASN A 53 -1.13 -10.71 -7.74
C ASN A 53 -1.62 -9.30 -8.06
N ILE A 54 -2.94 -9.05 -8.00
CA ILE A 54 -3.53 -7.73 -8.22
C ILE A 54 -3.03 -6.75 -7.15
N TYR A 55 -3.19 -7.09 -5.86
CA TYR A 55 -2.76 -6.20 -4.76
C TYR A 55 -1.24 -6.02 -4.71
N ASN A 56 -0.47 -7.08 -4.97
CA ASN A 56 1.00 -7.01 -5.02
C ASN A 56 1.50 -6.12 -6.18
N THR A 57 0.85 -6.18 -7.34
CA THR A 57 1.17 -5.33 -8.49
C THR A 57 0.80 -3.88 -8.21
N SER A 58 -0.38 -3.63 -7.65
CA SER A 58 -0.80 -2.28 -7.22
C SER A 58 0.18 -1.69 -6.22
N SER A 59 0.58 -2.48 -5.21
CA SER A 59 1.54 -2.08 -4.18
C SER A 59 2.88 -1.63 -4.78
N LYS A 60 3.43 -2.41 -5.71
CA LYS A 60 4.66 -2.06 -6.42
C LYS A 60 4.51 -0.76 -7.22
N ASN A 61 3.38 -0.57 -7.89
CA ASN A 61 3.12 0.64 -8.66
C ASN A 61 3.02 1.88 -7.75
N ASN A 62 2.30 1.78 -6.64
CA ASN A 62 2.23 2.84 -5.63
C ASN A 62 3.59 3.13 -5.01
N PHE A 63 4.40 2.11 -4.74
CA PHE A 63 5.76 2.30 -4.23
C PHE A 63 6.65 3.03 -5.25
N ASN A 64 6.58 2.68 -6.53
CA ASN A 64 7.30 3.37 -7.60
C ASN A 64 6.87 4.82 -7.74
N LEU A 65 5.56 5.11 -7.63
CA LEU A 65 5.03 6.47 -7.62
C LEU A 65 5.58 7.28 -6.43
N ALA A 66 5.70 6.66 -5.25
CA ALA A 66 6.29 7.34 -4.10
C ALA A 66 7.75 7.72 -4.33
N ILE A 67 8.55 6.78 -4.87
CA ILE A 67 9.95 7.04 -5.26
C ILE A 67 10.02 8.16 -6.31
N PHE A 68 9.12 8.15 -7.29
CA PHE A 68 9.08 9.20 -8.31
C PHE A 68 8.86 10.59 -7.69
N PHE A 69 7.95 10.73 -6.72
CA PHE A 69 7.76 12.00 -6.01
C PHE A 69 8.94 12.38 -5.11
N GLU A 70 9.66 11.42 -4.52
CA GLU A 70 10.91 11.68 -3.80
C GLU A 70 12.01 12.19 -4.73
N LEU A 71 12.12 11.62 -5.92
CA LEU A 71 13.06 12.08 -6.94
C LEU A 71 12.72 13.49 -7.42
N LEU A 72 11.44 13.81 -7.62
CA LEU A 72 11.01 15.17 -7.95
C LEU A 72 11.33 16.16 -6.83
N PHE A 73 11.13 15.77 -5.57
CA PHE A 73 11.51 16.60 -4.42
C PHE A 73 13.01 16.91 -4.42
N ILE A 74 13.86 15.91 -4.59
CA ILE A 74 15.32 16.09 -4.67
C ILE A 74 15.70 16.95 -5.86
N ALA A 75 15.09 16.71 -7.03
CA ALA A 75 15.34 17.48 -8.24
C ALA A 75 14.98 18.96 -8.07
N VAL A 76 13.88 19.27 -7.38
CA VAL A 76 13.51 20.67 -7.07
C VAL A 76 14.51 21.32 -6.13
N LEU A 77 15.01 20.62 -5.11
CA LEU A 77 16.03 21.17 -4.21
C LEU A 77 17.34 21.47 -4.96
N ILE A 78 17.81 20.53 -5.78
CA ILE A 78 19.02 20.71 -6.59
C ILE A 78 18.81 21.86 -7.58
N GLY A 79 17.67 21.88 -8.28
CA GLY A 79 17.31 22.93 -9.23
C GLY A 79 17.25 24.31 -8.57
N ALA A 80 16.66 24.41 -7.38
CA ALA A 80 16.62 25.65 -6.61
C ALA A 80 18.03 26.12 -6.18
N GLY A 81 18.91 25.18 -5.81
CA GLY A 81 20.32 25.47 -5.49
C GLY A 81 21.09 26.01 -6.70
N ILE A 82 21.02 25.32 -7.84
CA ILE A 82 21.67 25.72 -9.10
C ILE A 82 21.14 27.08 -9.56
N PHE A 83 19.81 27.27 -9.53
CA PHE A 83 19.18 28.53 -9.90
C PHE A 83 19.63 29.68 -8.99
N THR A 84 19.76 29.42 -7.69
CA THR A 84 20.23 30.42 -6.73
C THR A 84 21.67 30.82 -6.99
N TYR A 85 22.56 29.84 -7.22
CA TYR A 85 23.96 30.06 -7.58
C TYR A 85 24.11 30.87 -8.87
N ALA A 86 23.48 30.43 -9.96
CA ALA A 86 23.55 31.11 -11.26
C ALA A 86 22.98 32.54 -11.22
N SER A 87 21.93 32.76 -10.42
CA SER A 87 21.39 34.11 -10.21
C SER A 87 22.35 35.01 -9.44
N PHE A 88 23.11 34.45 -8.50
CA PHE A 88 24.06 35.20 -7.68
C PHE A 88 25.30 35.61 -8.48
N GLU A 89 25.87 34.71 -9.29
CA GLU A 89 26.98 35.05 -10.19
C GLU A 89 26.60 36.17 -11.17
N LYS A 90 25.40 36.09 -11.78
CA LYS A 90 24.90 37.15 -12.66
C LYS A 90 24.74 38.47 -11.93
N TYR A 91 24.20 38.44 -10.71
CA TYR A 91 24.06 39.63 -9.88
C TYR A 91 25.42 40.28 -9.56
N GLN A 92 26.41 39.49 -9.12
CA GLN A 92 27.76 39.98 -8.83
C GLN A 92 28.45 40.56 -10.07
N SER A 93 28.26 39.96 -11.25
CA SER A 93 28.80 40.48 -12.52
C SER A 93 28.17 41.80 -12.96
N LEU A 94 26.95 42.09 -12.51
CA LEU A 94 26.21 43.33 -12.81
C LEU A 94 26.37 44.39 -11.73
N GLU A 95 26.85 44.03 -10.53
CA GLU A 95 26.95 44.87 -9.34
C GLU A 95 27.79 46.14 -9.59
N THR A 96 28.75 46.10 -10.51
CA THR A 96 29.56 47.26 -10.92
C THR A 96 28.74 48.39 -11.57
N LEU A 97 27.46 48.15 -11.91
CA LEU A 97 26.56 49.09 -12.61
C LEU A 97 25.25 49.38 -11.85
N MET A 98 25.02 48.86 -10.63
CA MET A 98 23.65 48.81 -10.06
C MET A 98 23.25 49.93 -9.09
N ASN A 99 21.97 50.34 -9.25
CA ASN A 99 21.21 51.28 -8.42
C ASN A 99 20.48 50.53 -7.27
N THR A 100 20.28 51.17 -6.11
CA THR A 100 19.66 50.62 -4.89
C THR A 100 18.31 49.92 -5.13
N GLN A 101 17.51 50.39 -6.09
CA GLN A 101 16.24 49.76 -6.47
C GLN A 101 16.39 48.33 -7.01
N SER A 102 17.49 48.03 -7.69
CA SER A 102 17.73 46.70 -8.26
C SER A 102 18.04 45.66 -7.18
N ILE A 103 18.72 46.09 -6.10
CA ILE A 103 19.02 45.26 -4.93
C ILE A 103 17.73 44.81 -4.24
N ILE A 104 16.80 45.75 -4.03
CA ILE A 104 15.50 45.47 -3.41
C ILE A 104 14.70 44.46 -4.23
N PHE A 105 14.63 44.66 -5.55
CA PHE A 105 13.93 43.73 -6.45
C PHE A 105 14.54 42.32 -6.42
N PHE A 106 15.88 42.22 -6.37
CA PHE A 106 16.57 40.94 -6.26
C PHE A 106 16.17 40.21 -4.96
N ILE A 107 16.22 40.87 -3.81
CA ILE A 107 15.85 40.28 -2.52
C ILE A 107 14.39 39.81 -2.51
N VAL A 108 13.46 40.65 -2.98
CA VAL A 108 12.03 40.30 -3.04
C VAL A 108 11.80 39.07 -3.93
N SER A 109 12.47 39.01 -5.09
CA SER A 109 12.37 37.86 -6.00
C SER A 109 12.85 36.55 -5.34
N LYS A 110 13.89 36.61 -4.50
CA LYS A 110 14.40 35.45 -3.76
C LYS A 110 13.43 34.96 -2.71
N ILE A 111 12.82 35.87 -1.94
CA ILE A 111 11.80 35.50 -0.94
C ILE A 111 10.61 34.83 -1.62
N PHE A 112 10.15 35.37 -2.75
CA PHE A 112 9.04 34.80 -3.51
C PHE A 112 9.38 33.40 -4.06
N MET A 113 10.57 33.24 -4.66
CA MET A 113 11.03 31.95 -5.17
C MET A 113 11.18 30.90 -4.07
N THR A 114 11.70 31.28 -2.90
CA THR A 114 11.77 30.39 -1.74
C THR A 114 10.38 29.92 -1.32
N GLY A 115 9.38 30.81 -1.32
CA GLY A 115 7.99 30.45 -1.04
C GLY A 115 7.44 29.38 -2.00
N ILE A 116 7.70 29.53 -3.30
CA ILE A 116 7.29 28.56 -4.32
C ILE A 116 7.99 27.21 -4.11
N VAL A 117 9.30 27.22 -3.89
CA VAL A 117 10.09 26.00 -3.65
C VAL A 117 9.59 25.26 -2.42
N VAL A 118 9.33 25.97 -1.32
CA VAL A 118 8.78 25.36 -0.09
C VAL A 118 7.40 24.75 -0.35
N ALA A 119 6.53 25.42 -1.09
CA ALA A 119 5.20 24.90 -1.43
C ALA A 119 5.28 23.62 -2.27
N LEU A 120 6.14 23.59 -3.30
CA LEU A 120 6.37 22.41 -4.13
C LEU A 120 6.97 21.26 -3.33
N CYS A 121 7.98 21.53 -2.50
CA CYS A 121 8.59 20.55 -1.63
C CYS A 121 7.55 19.91 -0.68
N THR A 122 6.71 20.74 -0.06
CA THR A 122 5.63 20.29 0.83
C THR A 122 4.65 19.39 0.08
N TYR A 123 4.26 19.78 -1.14
CA TYR A 123 3.38 18.99 -1.98
C TYR A 123 3.96 17.61 -2.33
N PHE A 124 5.22 17.55 -2.77
CA PHE A 124 5.87 16.29 -3.14
C PHE A 124 6.09 15.35 -1.96
N ILE A 125 6.49 15.88 -0.80
CA ILE A 125 6.61 15.09 0.43
C ILE A 125 5.25 14.50 0.81
N LYS A 126 4.19 15.32 0.79
CA LYS A 126 2.82 14.87 1.07
C LYS A 126 2.40 13.75 0.12
N ARG A 127 2.64 13.92 -1.17
CA ARG A 127 2.22 12.96 -2.19
C ARG A 127 3.01 11.66 -2.13
N SER A 128 4.33 11.72 -1.92
CA SER A 128 5.16 10.53 -1.71
C SER A 128 4.69 9.72 -0.49
N SER A 129 4.46 10.39 0.64
CA SER A 129 4.00 9.75 1.88
C SER A 129 2.66 9.01 1.69
N GLN A 130 1.72 9.63 0.97
CA GLN A 130 0.45 9.00 0.62
C GLN A 130 0.66 7.70 -0.17
N HIS A 131 1.49 7.75 -1.22
CA HIS A 131 1.76 6.57 -2.04
C HIS A 131 2.52 5.47 -1.29
N ARG A 132 3.45 5.82 -0.37
CA ARG A 132 4.09 4.83 0.53
C ARG A 132 3.07 4.11 1.40
N LYS A 133 2.14 4.86 2.00
CA LYS A 133 1.10 4.29 2.86
C LYS A 133 0.17 3.36 2.07
N MET A 134 -0.23 3.77 0.87
CA MET A 134 -1.02 2.92 -0.03
C MET A 134 -0.29 1.63 -0.36
N ALA A 135 0.99 1.72 -0.73
CA ALA A 135 1.81 0.56 -1.02
C ALA A 135 1.88 -0.41 0.17
N GLN A 136 2.03 0.09 1.39
CA GLN A 136 2.05 -0.73 2.61
C GLN A 136 0.71 -1.41 2.88
N ILE A 137 -0.41 -0.70 2.75
CA ILE A 137 -1.76 -1.25 2.93
C ILE A 137 -2.02 -2.38 1.92
N GLU A 138 -1.70 -2.13 0.65
CA GLU A 138 -1.86 -3.10 -0.43
C GLU A 138 -0.94 -4.30 -0.26
N GLN A 139 0.30 -4.10 0.21
CA GLN A 139 1.23 -5.19 0.50
C GLN A 139 0.74 -6.05 1.66
N SER A 140 0.26 -5.45 2.75
CA SER A 140 -0.32 -6.19 3.88
C SER A 140 -1.52 -7.00 3.42
N THR A 141 -2.42 -6.39 2.65
CA THR A 141 -3.60 -7.04 2.09
C THR A 141 -3.22 -8.21 1.19
N ALA A 142 -2.21 -8.05 0.33
CA ALA A 142 -1.71 -9.14 -0.50
C ALA A 142 -1.20 -10.31 0.37
N LEU A 143 -0.38 -10.03 1.39
CA LEU A 143 0.15 -11.06 2.29
C LEU A 143 -0.97 -11.77 3.08
N GLU A 144 -1.96 -11.02 3.54
CA GLU A 144 -3.13 -11.54 4.25
C GLU A 144 -3.95 -12.48 3.35
N LEU A 145 -4.23 -12.09 2.11
CA LEU A 145 -4.93 -12.94 1.14
C LEU A 145 -4.14 -14.21 0.80
N LYS A 146 -2.81 -14.10 0.69
CA LYS A 146 -1.94 -15.26 0.46
C LYS A 146 -1.93 -16.21 1.66
N ALA A 147 -1.95 -15.68 2.88
CA ALA A 147 -1.97 -16.47 4.12
C ALA A 147 -3.35 -17.09 4.39
N MET A 148 -4.43 -16.49 3.88
CA MET A 148 -5.80 -16.90 4.17
C MET A 148 -6.11 -18.34 3.75
N GLY A 149 -5.61 -18.80 2.59
CA GLY A 149 -5.81 -20.18 2.12
C GLY A 149 -5.31 -21.24 3.13
N PRO A 150 -4.03 -21.19 3.55
CA PRO A 150 -3.50 -22.05 4.61
C PRO A 150 -4.24 -21.95 5.95
N TYR A 151 -4.66 -20.75 6.38
CA TYR A 151 -5.33 -20.54 7.67
C TYR A 151 -6.76 -21.11 7.72
N LEU A 152 -7.43 -21.22 6.58
CA LEU A 152 -8.78 -21.80 6.48
C LEU A 152 -8.76 -23.32 6.31
N LYS A 153 -7.57 -23.94 6.23
CA LYS A 153 -7.43 -25.39 6.06
C LYS A 153 -7.83 -26.11 7.36
N GLY A 154 -8.92 -26.87 7.32
CA GLY A 154 -9.45 -27.62 8.47
C GLY A 154 -10.55 -26.91 9.27
N VAL A 155 -11.02 -25.75 8.80
CA VAL A 155 -12.22 -25.07 9.32
C VAL A 155 -13.45 -25.62 8.61
N SER A 156 -14.60 -25.72 9.30
CA SER A 156 -15.86 -26.17 8.67
C SER A 156 -16.35 -25.15 7.64
N ASP A 157 -16.98 -25.63 6.56
CA ASP A 157 -17.42 -24.79 5.43
C ASP A 157 -18.32 -23.62 5.87
N GLU A 158 -19.23 -23.83 6.83
CA GLU A 158 -20.09 -22.78 7.40
C GLU A 158 -19.29 -21.64 8.07
N LYS A 159 -18.19 -21.96 8.76
CA LYS A 159 -17.33 -20.96 9.39
C LYS A 159 -16.43 -20.26 8.38
N ILE A 160 -16.06 -20.94 7.29
CA ILE A 160 -15.31 -20.33 6.19
C ILE A 160 -16.18 -19.27 5.49
N GLU A 161 -17.46 -19.54 5.29
CA GLU A 161 -18.41 -18.60 4.70
C GLU A 161 -18.59 -17.36 5.59
N GLU A 162 -18.75 -17.56 6.90
CA GLU A 162 -18.83 -16.46 7.88
C GLU A 162 -17.56 -15.58 7.87
N VAL A 163 -16.38 -16.20 7.83
CA VAL A 163 -15.10 -15.47 7.71
C VAL A 163 -15.04 -14.70 6.40
N LYS A 164 -15.41 -15.30 5.26
CA LYS A 164 -15.44 -14.61 3.96
C LYS A 164 -16.38 -13.40 3.98
N LEU A 165 -17.59 -13.53 4.54
CA LEU A 165 -18.54 -12.43 4.69
C LEU A 165 -17.97 -11.29 5.55
N SER A 166 -17.27 -11.62 6.64
CA SER A 166 -16.61 -10.63 7.49
C SER A 166 -15.45 -9.90 6.81
N LEU A 167 -14.77 -10.54 5.86
CA LEU A 167 -13.67 -9.97 5.11
C LEU A 167 -14.16 -9.05 3.99
N ILE A 168 -15.35 -9.31 3.42
CA ILE A 168 -15.93 -8.47 2.38
C ILE A 168 -16.02 -7.01 2.86
N SER A 169 -16.57 -6.77 4.05
CA SER A 169 -16.68 -5.43 4.63
C SER A 169 -15.35 -4.80 5.01
N LYS A 170 -14.27 -5.59 5.13
CA LYS A 170 -12.95 -5.14 5.58
C LYS A 170 -11.99 -4.81 4.43
N TYR A 171 -12.16 -5.45 3.28
CA TYR A 171 -11.29 -5.30 2.11
C TYR A 171 -11.99 -4.74 0.87
N PHE A 172 -13.32 -4.90 0.75
CA PHE A 172 -14.06 -4.46 -0.43
C PHE A 172 -14.95 -3.26 -0.10
N GLY A 173 -14.85 -2.21 -0.91
CA GLY A 173 -15.70 -1.01 -0.80
C GLY A 173 -15.33 -0.03 0.32
N VAL A 174 -14.31 -0.29 1.13
CA VAL A 174 -13.82 0.67 2.13
C VAL A 174 -12.84 1.63 1.48
N THR A 175 -13.20 2.91 1.36
CA THR A 175 -12.26 4.01 1.11
C THR A 175 -11.33 4.14 2.33
N ARG A 176 -10.31 3.26 2.44
CA ARG A 176 -9.25 3.38 3.47
C ARG A 176 -8.46 4.69 3.39
N VAL A 177 -8.72 5.48 2.36
CA VAL A 177 -8.05 6.76 2.06
C VAL A 177 -8.70 7.96 2.75
N GLU A 178 -9.98 7.86 3.11
CA GLU A 178 -10.75 9.05 3.50
C GLU A 178 -10.66 9.44 4.98
N ASN A 179 -10.34 8.51 5.90
CA ASN A 179 -10.53 8.77 7.34
C ASN A 179 -9.35 8.39 8.26
N GLU A 180 -8.18 8.04 7.72
CA GLU A 180 -6.96 8.16 8.53
C GLU A 180 -6.36 9.52 8.26
N ASP A 181 -6.86 10.47 9.04
CA ASP A 181 -6.30 11.78 9.23
C ASP A 181 -4.78 11.72 9.23
N PHE A 182 -4.24 12.77 8.64
CA PHE A 182 -2.86 13.01 8.29
C PHE A 182 -1.95 12.95 9.53
N HIS A 183 -1.69 11.76 10.08
CA HIS A 183 -0.54 11.48 10.92
C HIS A 183 0.67 11.51 10.01
N ILE A 184 1.04 12.72 9.59
CA ILE A 184 2.40 13.07 9.22
C ILE A 184 3.25 12.38 10.28
N ASN A 185 4.06 11.42 9.84
CA ASN A 185 5.04 10.71 10.64
C ASN A 185 5.51 11.66 11.74
N GLU A 186 5.21 11.38 13.01
CA GLU A 186 5.29 12.35 14.11
C GLU A 186 6.68 13.01 14.15
N ALA A 187 7.70 12.25 13.73
CA ALA A 187 9.06 12.72 13.46
C ALA A 187 9.16 13.85 12.40
N LEU A 188 8.49 13.74 11.24
CA LEU A 188 8.44 14.79 10.22
C LEU A 188 7.69 16.03 10.72
N LEU A 189 6.59 15.87 11.44
CA LEU A 189 5.85 17.00 12.02
C LEU A 189 6.67 17.71 13.09
N ASN A 190 7.34 16.95 13.96
CA ASN A 190 8.22 17.48 14.99
C ASN A 190 9.46 18.15 14.37
N ASN A 191 10.02 17.61 13.29
CA ASN A 191 11.12 18.25 12.57
C ASN A 191 10.68 19.55 11.88
N LEU A 192 9.48 19.60 11.30
CA LEU A 192 8.93 20.83 10.71
C LEU A 192 8.60 21.88 11.78
N LYS A 193 8.09 21.48 12.95
CA LYS A 193 7.87 22.37 14.09
C LYS A 193 9.19 22.92 14.63
N ALA A 194 10.19 22.06 14.82
CA ALA A 194 11.53 22.46 15.25
C ALA A 194 12.17 23.44 14.25
N ALA A 195 12.06 23.18 12.95
CA ALA A 195 12.54 24.10 11.91
C ALA A 195 11.81 25.45 11.94
N SER A 196 10.51 25.46 12.20
CA SER A 196 9.70 26.68 12.34
C SER A 196 10.05 27.50 13.59
N GLU A 197 10.31 26.83 14.72
CA GLU A 197 10.76 27.48 15.95
C GLU A 197 12.16 28.08 15.78
N ILE A 198 13.07 27.38 15.11
CA ILE A 198 14.39 27.91 14.76
C ILE A 198 14.27 29.15 13.85
N LEU A 199 13.36 29.14 12.87
CA LEU A 199 13.10 30.30 12.01
C LEU A 199 12.53 31.50 12.79
N LYS A 200 11.63 31.26 13.74
CA LYS A 200 11.09 32.32 14.62
C LYS A 200 12.17 32.89 15.53
N ALA A 201 12.94 32.03 16.20
CA ALA A 201 14.03 32.46 17.08
C ALA A 201 15.11 33.23 16.30
N SER A 202 15.45 32.79 15.09
CA SER A 202 16.37 33.50 14.20
C SER A 202 15.81 34.86 13.76
N SER A 203 14.51 34.95 13.46
CA SER A 203 13.85 36.22 13.13
C SER A 203 13.78 37.18 14.32
N GLU A 204 13.56 36.69 15.53
CA GLU A 204 13.55 37.50 16.76
C GLU A 204 14.96 37.98 17.11
N ALA A 205 15.98 37.12 16.97
CA ALA A 205 17.37 37.51 17.13
C ALA A 205 17.81 38.53 16.08
N ALA A 206 17.37 38.39 14.82
CA ALA A 206 17.64 39.39 13.79
C ALA A 206 16.99 40.75 14.10
N LYS A 207 15.79 40.76 14.69
CA LYS A 207 15.12 41.99 15.13
C LYS A 207 15.83 42.63 16.32
N SER A 208 16.22 41.85 17.33
CA SER A 208 16.91 42.39 18.51
C SER A 208 18.28 42.98 18.15
N VAL A 209 19.02 42.33 17.24
CA VAL A 209 20.27 42.88 16.70
C VAL A 209 20.03 44.17 15.91
N ALA A 210 18.95 44.24 15.11
CA ALA A 210 18.59 45.45 14.38
C ALA A 210 18.16 46.61 15.31
N ASP A 211 17.51 46.31 16.43
CA ASP A 211 17.11 47.30 17.43
C ASP A 211 18.30 47.81 18.26
N VAL A 212 19.28 46.96 18.56
CA VAL A 212 20.55 47.35 19.20
C VAL A 212 21.40 48.22 18.27
N ALA A 213 21.42 47.94 16.97
CA ALA A 213 22.17 48.73 15.98
C ALA A 213 21.57 50.12 15.68
N LYS A 214 20.33 50.39 16.09
CA LYS A 214 19.66 51.69 15.94
C LYS A 214 19.84 52.65 17.13
N LYS A 215 20.48 52.20 18.21
CA LYS A 215 20.71 52.96 19.44
C LYS A 215 22.15 53.47 19.49
#